data_AF-A0A7S4AL42-F1
#
_entry.id   AF-A0A7S4AL42-F1
#
_cell.length_a   1.000
_cell.length_b   1.000
_cell.length_c   1.000
_cell.angle_alpha   90.00
_cell.angle_beta   90.00
_cell.angle_gamma   90.00
#
_symmetry.space_group_name_H-M   'P 1'
#
loop_
_entity.id
_entity.type
_entity.pdbx_description
1 polymer ?
#
loop_
_entity_poly.entity_id
_entity_poly.type
_entity_poly.pdbx_seq_one_letter_code
_entity_poly.pdbx_strand_id
1 'polypeptide(L)'
;FKSTVAAGDFTNNYELFTCALDDPLIGEDGIVLVHPTCGPTQADDIPGVVRYKTYEVLKEETKNDRVFWEYLPYSMHMAGPREAIQHMMIRKNFGCTHFIIGRDMAGSKSSITGEDYYGAYDAQDITKANCKKLGVTPVPSLNLVFTEEEGYVTADEAKAKDLNLKKLSGTKFRQMLRGGEDIPKWFAFKSVVAVLRENQ
;
A
#
# COMPACT_ATOMS: atom_id res chain seq x y z
N PHE A 1 -13.90 -15.13 7.39
CA PHE A 1 -12.95 -14.43 6.50
C PHE A 1 -12.53 -13.12 7.14
N LYS A 2 -11.37 -13.11 7.77
CA LYS A 2 -10.73 -11.86 8.18
C LYS A 2 -9.78 -11.49 7.07
N SER A 3 -10.31 -10.80 6.05
CA SER A 3 -9.49 -10.35 4.93
C SER A 3 -9.13 -8.89 5.11
N THR A 4 -7.86 -8.62 4.94
CA THR A 4 -7.24 -7.31 5.10
C THR A 4 -6.78 -6.82 3.73
N VAL A 5 -7.11 -5.58 3.36
CA VAL A 5 -6.87 -5.10 1.99
C VAL A 5 -5.70 -4.15 1.94
N ALA A 6 -4.78 -4.40 1.02
CA ALA A 6 -3.69 -3.50 0.72
C ALA A 6 -3.54 -3.27 -0.79
N ALA A 7 -2.98 -2.11 -1.12
CA ALA A 7 -2.54 -1.75 -2.46
C ALA A 7 -1.09 -1.28 -2.36
N GLY A 8 -0.24 -1.74 -3.27
CA GLY A 8 1.10 -1.19 -3.42
C GLY A 8 2.10 -2.13 -4.10
N ASP A 9 3.05 -1.52 -4.82
CA ASP A 9 3.80 -2.17 -5.90
C ASP A 9 5.23 -2.59 -5.49
N PHE A 10 5.62 -2.39 -4.23
CA PHE A 10 7.00 -2.46 -3.77
C PHE A 10 7.14 -3.33 -2.52
N THR A 11 8.37 -3.71 -2.17
CA THR A 11 8.66 -4.54 -0.99
C THR A 11 8.10 -3.94 0.29
N ASN A 12 8.23 -2.61 0.47
CA ASN A 12 7.67 -1.93 1.64
C ASN A 12 6.14 -2.08 1.74
N ASN A 13 5.46 -2.17 0.59
CA ASN A 13 4.01 -2.36 0.58
C ASN A 13 3.65 -3.80 0.91
N TYR A 14 4.45 -4.78 0.48
CA TYR A 14 4.31 -6.18 0.90
C TYR A 14 4.40 -6.31 2.42
N GLU A 15 5.46 -5.76 3.01
CA GLU A 15 5.64 -5.77 4.46
C GLU A 15 4.51 -5.06 5.20
N LEU A 16 4.01 -3.94 4.67
CA LEU A 16 2.90 -3.20 5.27
C LEU A 16 1.65 -4.05 5.44
N PHE A 17 1.33 -4.90 4.46
CA PHE A 17 0.14 -5.73 4.55
C PHE A 17 0.34 -7.06 5.25
N THR A 18 1.56 -7.60 5.25
CA THR A 18 1.86 -8.79 6.05
C THR A 18 1.99 -8.45 7.53
N CYS A 19 2.52 -7.28 7.91
CA CYS A 19 2.48 -6.83 9.30
C CYS A 19 1.05 -6.66 9.84
N ALA A 20 0.08 -6.37 8.97
CA ALA A 20 -1.31 -6.34 9.39
C ALA A 20 -1.83 -7.74 9.79
N LEU A 21 -1.24 -8.84 9.31
CA LEU A 21 -1.62 -10.19 9.78
C LEU A 21 -1.33 -10.40 11.26
N ASP A 22 -0.38 -9.64 11.81
CA ASP A 22 0.01 -9.70 13.23
C ASP A 22 -0.76 -8.67 14.07
N ASP A 23 -1.65 -7.88 13.47
CA ASP A 23 -2.48 -6.91 14.20
C ASP A 23 -3.47 -7.66 15.13
N PRO A 24 -3.56 -7.26 16.42
CA PRO A 24 -4.48 -7.89 17.37
C PRO A 24 -5.95 -7.91 16.94
N LEU A 25 -6.38 -6.98 16.07
CA LEU A 25 -7.74 -6.93 15.53
C LEU A 25 -8.00 -8.06 14.52
N ILE A 26 -6.96 -8.54 13.84
CA ILE A 26 -7.04 -9.56 12.80
C ILE A 26 -6.88 -10.96 13.41
N GLY A 27 -5.97 -11.16 14.34
CA GLY A 27 -5.78 -12.47 15.01
C GLY A 27 -5.23 -13.57 14.09
N GLU A 28 -4.98 -14.75 14.66
CA GLU A 28 -4.10 -15.78 14.08
C GLU A 28 -4.56 -16.36 12.73
N ASP A 29 -5.88 -16.52 12.52
CA ASP A 29 -6.45 -17.03 11.26
C ASP A 29 -6.67 -15.94 10.19
N GLY A 30 -6.03 -14.77 10.38
CA GLY A 30 -6.07 -13.67 9.43
C GLY A 30 -5.56 -14.07 8.05
N ILE A 31 -6.21 -13.52 7.02
CA ILE A 31 -5.81 -13.64 5.62
C ILE A 31 -5.72 -12.22 5.05
N VAL A 32 -4.83 -11.96 4.11
CA VAL A 32 -4.76 -10.69 3.37
C VAL A 32 -5.32 -10.90 1.98
N LEU A 33 -6.19 -9.99 1.56
CA LEU A 33 -6.58 -9.82 0.16
C LEU A 33 -5.84 -8.61 -0.40
N VAL A 34 -4.75 -8.83 -1.12
CA VAL A 34 -4.11 -7.78 -1.90
C VAL A 34 -5.02 -7.47 -3.08
N HIS A 35 -5.61 -6.27 -3.06
CA HIS A 35 -6.70 -5.91 -3.97
C HIS A 35 -6.39 -4.61 -4.74
N PRO A 36 -5.30 -4.55 -5.50
CA PRO A 36 -4.87 -3.32 -6.16
C PRO A 36 -5.86 -2.87 -7.23
N THR A 37 -5.94 -1.56 -7.42
CA THR A 37 -6.70 -0.95 -8.52
C THR A 37 -5.90 -1.09 -9.82
N CYS A 38 -6.44 -1.75 -10.84
CA CYS A 38 -5.75 -1.90 -12.13
C CYS A 38 -6.22 -0.91 -13.20
N GLY A 39 -7.20 -0.07 -12.88
CA GLY A 39 -7.65 1.02 -13.75
C GLY A 39 -6.78 2.29 -13.63
N PRO A 40 -7.21 3.39 -14.28
CA PRO A 40 -6.56 4.68 -14.19
C PRO A 40 -6.47 5.21 -12.75
N THR A 41 -5.38 5.92 -12.45
CA THR A 41 -5.12 6.60 -11.17
C THR A 41 -4.67 8.04 -11.45
N GLN A 42 -3.88 8.66 -10.56
CA GLN A 42 -3.32 9.99 -10.84
C GLN A 42 -2.36 9.97 -12.05
N ALA A 43 -2.23 11.11 -12.73
CA ALA A 43 -1.59 11.19 -14.04
C ALA A 43 -0.09 10.79 -14.05
N ASP A 44 0.60 10.91 -12.92
CA ASP A 44 2.02 10.61 -12.76
C ASP A 44 2.29 9.20 -12.20
N ASP A 45 1.24 8.41 -11.95
CA ASP A 45 1.38 7.02 -11.50
C ASP A 45 1.83 6.08 -12.62
N ILE A 46 2.38 4.95 -12.19
CA ILE A 46 2.70 3.82 -13.07
C ILE A 46 1.40 3.33 -13.73
N PRO A 47 1.35 3.13 -15.06
CA PRO A 47 0.16 2.66 -15.75
C PRO A 47 -0.39 1.34 -15.15
N GLY A 48 -1.72 1.21 -15.07
CA GLY A 48 -2.37 0.05 -14.45
C GLY A 48 -1.93 -1.31 -15.03
N VAL A 49 -1.69 -1.37 -16.35
CA VAL A 49 -1.16 -2.59 -17.02
C VAL A 49 0.23 -2.96 -16.53
N VAL A 50 1.08 -1.97 -16.25
CA VAL A 50 2.43 -2.21 -15.72
C VAL A 50 2.36 -2.61 -14.26
N ARG A 51 1.51 -1.94 -13.45
CA ARG A 51 1.27 -2.32 -12.05
C ARG A 51 0.76 -3.75 -11.93
N TYR A 52 -0.21 -4.16 -12.76
CA TYR A 52 -0.66 -5.54 -12.84
C TYR A 52 0.48 -6.55 -13.00
N LYS A 53 1.41 -6.31 -13.95
CA LYS A 53 2.59 -7.16 -14.15
C LYS A 53 3.48 -7.20 -12.90
N THR A 54 3.66 -6.07 -12.21
CA THR A 54 4.45 -6.03 -10.97
C THR A 54 3.82 -6.85 -9.85
N TYR A 55 2.48 -6.86 -9.73
CA TYR A 55 1.79 -7.66 -8.72
C TYR A 55 1.87 -9.16 -8.99
N GLU A 56 1.74 -9.59 -10.26
CA GLU A 56 1.89 -11.00 -10.61
C GLU A 56 3.30 -11.50 -10.28
N VAL A 57 4.32 -10.69 -10.55
CA VAL A 57 5.69 -11.01 -10.15
C VAL A 57 5.86 -11.01 -8.63
N LEU A 58 5.27 -10.04 -7.91
CA LEU A 58 5.34 -9.98 -6.45
C LEU A 58 4.64 -11.18 -5.79
N LYS A 59 3.51 -11.62 -6.34
CA LYS A 59 2.81 -12.85 -5.94
C LYS A 59 3.72 -14.07 -6.05
N GLU A 60 4.39 -14.23 -7.20
CA GLU A 60 5.31 -15.35 -7.42
C GLU A 60 6.62 -15.24 -6.63
N GLU A 61 7.10 -14.03 -6.32
CA GLU A 61 8.28 -13.82 -5.48
C GLU A 61 8.01 -14.22 -4.03
N THR A 62 6.79 -13.96 -3.55
CA THR A 62 6.45 -14.06 -2.12
C THR A 62 5.81 -15.40 -1.75
N LYS A 63 5.02 -16.02 -2.64
CA LYS A 63 4.38 -17.33 -2.47
C LYS A 63 3.80 -17.55 -1.07
N ASN A 64 3.07 -16.55 -0.59
CA ASN A 64 2.51 -16.55 0.76
C ASN A 64 1.06 -17.07 0.75
N ASP A 65 0.83 -18.24 1.35
CA ASP A 65 -0.48 -18.90 1.39
C ASP A 65 -1.55 -18.13 2.18
N ARG A 66 -1.14 -17.13 2.98
CA ARG A 66 -2.06 -16.23 3.71
C ARG A 66 -2.37 -14.97 2.91
N VAL A 67 -1.87 -14.83 1.68
CA VAL A 67 -2.05 -13.67 0.82
C VAL A 67 -2.75 -14.08 -0.47
N PHE A 68 -3.97 -13.59 -0.64
CA PHE A 68 -4.77 -13.76 -1.83
C PHE A 68 -4.67 -12.50 -2.69
N TRP A 69 -4.59 -12.69 -3.99
CA TRP A 69 -4.42 -11.61 -4.95
C TRP A 69 -5.66 -11.55 -5.84
N GLU A 70 -6.33 -10.42 -5.85
CA GLU A 70 -7.44 -10.12 -6.75
C GLU A 70 -7.28 -8.73 -7.33
N TYR A 71 -7.68 -8.53 -8.58
CA TYR A 71 -7.38 -7.31 -9.32
C TYR A 71 -8.65 -6.48 -9.52
N LEU A 72 -8.67 -5.26 -8.99
CA LEU A 72 -9.86 -4.41 -9.00
C LEU A 72 -9.89 -3.55 -10.28
N PRO A 73 -10.81 -3.77 -11.24
CA PRO A 73 -10.98 -2.92 -12.41
C PRO A 73 -11.69 -1.61 -12.04
N TYR A 74 -10.99 -0.73 -11.31
CA TYR A 74 -11.51 0.52 -10.79
C TYR A 74 -10.65 1.70 -11.22
N SER A 75 -11.32 2.76 -11.66
CA SER A 75 -10.71 4.05 -11.94
C SER A 75 -10.73 4.89 -10.67
N MET A 76 -9.57 5.25 -10.14
CA MET A 76 -9.50 6.10 -8.95
C MET A 76 -9.91 7.53 -9.31
N HIS A 77 -10.70 8.13 -8.43
CA HIS A 77 -11.12 9.53 -8.53
C HIS A 77 -10.18 10.48 -7.80
N MET A 78 -9.29 9.94 -6.97
CA MET A 78 -8.42 10.67 -6.05
C MET A 78 -9.21 11.57 -5.09
N ALA A 79 -10.35 11.08 -4.62
CA ALA A 79 -11.33 11.82 -3.82
C ALA A 79 -11.22 11.58 -2.30
N GLY A 80 -10.04 11.16 -1.85
CA GLY A 80 -9.62 11.12 -0.45
C GLY A 80 -10.61 10.41 0.47
N PRO A 81 -11.08 11.05 1.56
CA PRO A 81 -11.95 10.43 2.56
C PRO A 81 -13.23 9.79 1.99
N ARG A 82 -13.84 10.38 0.95
CA ARG A 82 -15.06 9.82 0.35
C ARG A 82 -14.75 8.55 -0.44
N GLU A 83 -13.64 8.53 -1.15
CA GLU A 83 -13.20 7.36 -1.90
C GLU A 83 -12.70 6.25 -0.97
N ALA A 84 -12.14 6.58 0.20
CA ALA A 84 -11.84 5.57 1.23
C ALA A 84 -13.09 4.81 1.70
N ILE A 85 -14.23 5.51 1.88
CA ILE A 85 -15.52 4.87 2.19
C ILE A 85 -15.98 3.97 1.03
N GLN A 86 -15.86 4.45 -0.22
CA GLN A 86 -16.18 3.67 -1.42
C GLN A 86 -15.34 2.38 -1.48
N HIS A 87 -14.03 2.49 -1.27
CA HIS A 87 -13.11 1.36 -1.22
C HIS A 87 -13.46 0.37 -0.10
N MET A 88 -13.86 0.85 1.08
CA MET A 88 -14.27 -0.01 2.18
C MET A 88 -15.56 -0.78 1.82
N MET A 89 -16.54 -0.12 1.16
CA MET A 89 -17.76 -0.78 0.68
C MET A 89 -17.50 -1.80 -0.43
N ILE A 90 -16.65 -1.47 -1.40
CA ILE A 90 -16.25 -2.43 -2.45
C ILE A 90 -15.65 -3.66 -1.79
N ARG A 91 -14.71 -3.49 -0.86
CA ARG A 91 -14.03 -4.61 -0.22
C ARG A 91 -14.95 -5.42 0.70
N LYS A 92 -15.93 -4.77 1.36
CA LYS A 92 -17.03 -5.48 2.03
C LYS A 92 -17.74 -6.45 1.08
N ASN A 93 -18.05 -6.02 -0.13
CA ASN A 93 -18.76 -6.84 -1.11
C ASN A 93 -17.91 -8.03 -1.62
N PHE A 94 -16.59 -7.95 -1.46
CA PHE A 94 -15.66 -9.07 -1.68
C PHE A 94 -15.44 -9.94 -0.42
N GLY A 95 -16.25 -9.75 0.62
CA GLY A 95 -16.20 -10.53 1.85
C GLY A 95 -15.23 -10.01 2.90
N CYS A 96 -14.65 -8.81 2.71
CA CYS A 96 -13.75 -8.24 3.69
C CYS A 96 -14.47 -7.75 4.94
N THR A 97 -13.95 -8.18 6.09
CA THR A 97 -14.38 -7.73 7.42
C THR A 97 -13.51 -6.61 7.97
N HIS A 98 -12.28 -6.48 7.46
CA HIS A 98 -11.31 -5.47 7.83
C HIS A 98 -10.82 -4.72 6.58
N PHE A 99 -10.34 -3.49 6.77
CA PHE A 99 -9.81 -2.68 5.67
C PHE A 99 -8.60 -1.89 6.14
N ILE A 100 -7.41 -2.12 5.55
CA ILE A 100 -6.24 -1.31 5.90
C ILE A 100 -6.47 0.09 5.38
N ILE A 101 -6.24 1.08 6.23
CA ILE A 101 -6.28 2.47 5.84
C ILE A 101 -5.00 3.21 6.24
N GLY A 102 -4.26 3.63 5.22
CA GLY A 102 -3.03 4.38 5.39
C GLY A 102 -3.22 5.88 5.49
N ARG A 103 -2.09 6.57 5.68
CA ARG A 103 -1.97 8.02 5.59
C ARG A 103 -2.34 8.48 4.17
N ASP A 104 -3.10 9.56 4.04
CA ASP A 104 -3.46 10.20 2.77
C ASP A 104 -4.12 9.24 1.76
N MET A 105 -4.91 8.29 2.26
CA MET A 105 -5.59 7.28 1.43
C MET A 105 -6.47 7.94 0.36
N ALA A 106 -6.23 7.56 -0.90
CA ALA A 106 -6.89 8.10 -2.10
C ALA A 106 -6.80 9.64 -2.22
N GLY A 107 -5.86 10.28 -1.53
CA GLY A 107 -5.64 11.72 -1.62
C GLY A 107 -4.89 12.11 -2.89
N SER A 108 -4.94 13.40 -3.20
CA SER A 108 -4.17 14.00 -4.29
C SER A 108 -3.70 15.40 -3.91
N LYS A 109 -2.79 15.92 -4.72
CA LYS A 109 -2.26 17.28 -4.60
C LYS A 109 -2.78 18.17 -5.70
N SER A 110 -2.95 19.44 -5.36
CA SER A 110 -3.22 20.49 -6.33
C SER A 110 -2.07 20.60 -7.33
N SER A 111 -2.38 20.48 -8.62
CA SER A 111 -1.41 20.69 -9.70
C SER A 111 -0.96 22.16 -9.83
N ILE A 112 -1.65 23.08 -9.15
CA ILE A 112 -1.35 24.51 -9.17
C ILE A 112 -0.48 24.91 -7.96
N THR A 113 -0.89 24.51 -6.76
CA THR A 113 -0.23 24.94 -5.51
C THR A 113 0.72 23.88 -4.93
N GLY A 114 0.58 22.61 -5.34
CA GLY A 114 1.32 21.49 -4.77
C GLY A 114 0.83 21.06 -3.38
N GLU A 115 -0.20 21.70 -2.84
CA GLU A 115 -0.78 21.42 -1.53
C GLU A 115 -1.70 20.19 -1.59
N ASP A 116 -1.73 19.43 -0.49
CA ASP A 116 -2.63 18.29 -0.33
C ASP A 116 -4.10 18.79 -0.26
N TYR A 117 -5.01 18.13 -0.98
CA TYR A 117 -6.45 18.46 -0.91
C TYR A 117 -7.11 17.98 0.38
N TYR A 118 -6.48 17.04 1.08
CA TYR A 118 -7.01 16.39 2.28
C TYR A 118 -5.94 16.31 3.36
N GLY A 119 -6.36 16.30 4.63
CA GLY A 119 -5.48 16.03 5.74
C GLY A 119 -4.97 14.59 5.72
N ALA A 120 -3.77 14.41 6.28
CA ALA A 120 -3.05 13.13 6.26
C ALA A 120 -3.84 11.95 6.89
N TYR A 121 -4.81 12.22 7.77
CA TYR A 121 -5.59 11.21 8.48
C TYR A 121 -7.10 11.32 8.27
N ASP A 122 -7.58 12.25 7.43
CA ASP A 122 -9.01 12.50 7.23
C ASP A 122 -9.76 11.23 6.77
N ALA A 123 -9.09 10.40 5.97
CA ALA A 123 -9.62 9.13 5.51
C ALA A 123 -9.77 8.09 6.65
N GLN A 124 -8.82 8.06 7.60
CA GLN A 124 -8.92 7.21 8.79
C GLN A 124 -10.06 7.67 9.69
N ASP A 125 -10.21 8.99 9.88
CA ASP A 125 -11.24 9.56 10.73
C ASP A 125 -12.64 9.26 10.20
N ILE A 126 -12.88 9.48 8.89
CA ILE A 126 -14.21 9.22 8.32
C ILE A 126 -14.55 7.74 8.32
N THR A 127 -13.59 6.85 8.06
CA THR A 127 -13.86 5.39 8.05
C THR A 127 -14.11 4.88 9.45
N LYS A 128 -13.35 5.36 10.45
CA LYS A 128 -13.58 5.06 11.87
C LYS A 128 -14.95 5.54 12.33
N ALA A 129 -15.38 6.74 11.92
CA ALA A 129 -16.70 7.26 12.25
C ALA A 129 -17.85 6.44 11.63
N ASN A 130 -17.62 5.80 10.48
CA ASN A 130 -18.64 5.07 9.74
C ASN A 130 -18.53 3.53 9.83
N CYS A 131 -17.51 2.99 10.50
CA CYS A 131 -17.19 1.56 10.48
C CYS A 131 -18.35 0.67 10.94
N LYS A 132 -19.05 1.07 12.02
CA LYS A 132 -20.22 0.33 12.55
C LYS A 132 -21.36 0.27 11.55
N LYS A 133 -21.65 1.38 10.87
CA LYS A 133 -22.70 1.46 9.84
C LYS A 133 -22.33 0.63 8.60
N LEU A 134 -21.05 0.65 8.24
CA LEU A 134 -20.55 -0.05 7.07
C LEU A 134 -20.32 -1.55 7.34
N GLY A 135 -20.17 -1.97 8.59
CA GLY A 135 -19.94 -3.35 8.97
C GLY A 135 -18.55 -3.86 8.55
N VAL A 136 -17.58 -2.95 8.46
CA VAL A 136 -16.17 -3.25 8.16
C VAL A 136 -15.31 -2.47 9.15
N THR A 137 -14.32 -3.13 9.73
CA THR A 137 -13.40 -2.54 10.70
C THR A 137 -12.19 -1.94 9.99
N PRO A 138 -11.97 -0.61 10.02
CA PRO A 138 -10.74 -0.03 9.53
C PRO A 138 -9.58 -0.41 10.44
N VAL A 139 -8.45 -0.77 9.82
CA VAL A 139 -7.17 -1.07 10.49
C VAL A 139 -6.17 -0.03 10.01
N PRO A 140 -5.75 0.93 10.85
CA PRO A 140 -4.74 1.91 10.45
C PRO A 140 -3.44 1.20 10.05
N SER A 141 -2.86 1.56 8.90
CA SER A 141 -1.56 0.99 8.53
C SER A 141 -0.48 1.50 9.48
N LEU A 142 0.41 0.61 9.90
CA LEU A 142 1.63 1.02 10.59
C LEU A 142 2.52 1.83 9.64
N ASN A 143 3.16 2.87 10.17
CA ASN A 143 4.16 3.63 9.43
C ASN A 143 5.48 2.85 9.44
N LEU A 144 5.61 1.89 8.52
CA LEU A 144 6.80 1.06 8.41
C LEU A 144 7.96 1.82 7.76
N VAL A 145 9.15 1.62 8.31
CA VAL A 145 10.43 2.17 7.84
C VAL A 145 11.46 1.06 7.78
N PHE A 146 12.44 1.21 6.89
CA PHE A 146 13.57 0.29 6.83
C PHE A 146 14.77 0.86 7.60
N THR A 147 15.35 0.03 8.46
CA THR A 147 16.52 0.31 9.28
C THR A 147 17.69 -0.57 8.84
N GLU A 148 18.92 -0.10 9.05
CA GLU A 148 20.11 -0.88 8.75
C GLU A 148 20.26 -2.10 9.67
N GLU A 149 19.80 -1.95 10.92
CA GLU A 149 20.01 -2.89 12.00
C GLU A 149 18.94 -3.97 12.10
N GLU A 150 17.66 -3.58 12.00
CA GLU A 150 16.52 -4.47 12.27
C GLU A 150 15.65 -4.70 11.02
N GLY A 151 16.00 -4.10 9.88
CA GLY A 151 15.16 -4.17 8.68
C GLY A 151 13.88 -3.37 8.84
N TYR A 152 12.73 -3.95 8.48
CA TYR A 152 11.43 -3.29 8.57
C TYR A 152 10.89 -3.26 10.00
N VAL A 153 10.65 -2.05 10.51
CA VAL A 153 10.06 -1.80 11.83
C VAL A 153 9.12 -0.61 11.75
N THR A 154 8.35 -0.34 12.80
CA THR A 154 7.56 0.90 12.85
C THR A 154 8.47 2.12 13.07
N ALA A 155 8.05 3.29 12.55
CA ALA A 155 8.79 4.53 12.74
C ALA A 155 8.98 4.91 14.23
N ASP A 156 8.01 4.57 15.08
CA ASP A 156 8.08 4.84 16.52
C ASP A 156 9.09 3.93 17.21
N GLU A 157 9.16 2.64 16.84
CA GLU A 157 10.19 1.71 17.34
C GLU A 157 11.59 2.13 16.90
N ALA A 158 11.77 2.47 15.62
CA ALA A 158 13.04 2.95 15.11
C ALA A 158 13.52 4.19 15.89
N LYS A 159 12.61 5.11 16.21
CA LYS A 159 12.91 6.29 17.02
C LYS A 159 13.22 5.93 18.48
N ALA A 160 12.45 5.02 19.09
CA ALA A 160 12.65 4.61 20.48
C ALA A 160 13.99 3.89 20.70
N LYS A 161 14.47 3.18 19.68
CA LYS A 161 15.73 2.43 19.69
C LYS A 161 16.90 3.16 19.01
N ASP A 162 16.71 4.39 18.54
CA ASP A 162 17.71 5.19 17.82
C ASP A 162 18.34 4.47 16.61
N LEU A 163 17.50 3.82 15.80
CA LEU A 163 17.93 3.03 14.64
C LEU A 163 18.20 3.89 13.41
N ASN A 164 19.14 3.45 12.57
CA ASN A 164 19.53 4.16 11.36
C ASN A 164 18.56 3.91 10.20
N LEU A 165 17.71 4.90 9.91
CA LEU A 165 16.76 4.84 8.81
C LEU A 165 17.45 4.89 7.43
N LYS A 166 17.18 3.92 6.57
CA LYS A 166 17.50 4.02 5.14
C LYS A 166 16.28 4.57 4.39
N LYS A 167 16.52 5.55 3.52
CA LYS A 167 15.48 6.17 2.69
C LYS A 167 15.92 6.22 1.24
N LEU A 168 14.99 5.92 0.34
CA LEU A 168 15.15 6.13 -1.09
C LEU A 168 13.98 6.97 -1.58
N SER A 169 14.26 8.19 -2.04
CA SER A 169 13.20 9.07 -2.55
C SER A 169 12.67 8.55 -3.88
N GLY A 170 11.39 8.82 -4.19
CA GLY A 170 10.81 8.46 -5.49
C GLY A 170 11.57 9.07 -6.68
N THR A 171 12.12 10.27 -6.52
CA THR A 171 12.97 10.92 -7.53
C THR A 171 14.27 10.15 -7.77
N LYS A 172 14.98 9.76 -6.70
CA LYS A 172 16.22 8.97 -6.84
C LYS A 172 15.92 7.57 -7.35
N PHE A 173 14.83 6.93 -6.90
CA PHE A 173 14.37 5.65 -7.44
C PHE A 173 14.13 5.72 -8.96
N ARG A 174 13.39 6.71 -9.46
CA ARG A 174 13.16 6.91 -10.91
C ARG A 174 14.45 7.19 -11.68
N GLN A 175 15.41 7.90 -11.07
CA GLN A 175 16.73 8.11 -11.68
C GLN A 175 17.47 6.77 -11.82
N MET A 176 17.54 5.99 -10.74
CA MET A 176 18.22 4.69 -10.73
C MET A 176 17.57 3.70 -11.68
N LEU A 177 16.24 3.69 -11.75
CA LEU A 177 15.47 2.85 -12.65
C LEU A 177 15.82 3.14 -14.12
N ARG A 178 15.85 4.43 -14.52
CA ARG A 178 16.23 4.87 -15.88
C ARG A 178 17.72 4.69 -16.19
N GLY A 179 18.58 4.89 -15.21
CA GLY A 179 20.03 4.74 -15.36
C GLY A 179 20.52 3.29 -15.36
N GLY A 180 19.64 2.32 -15.11
CA GLY A 180 20.04 0.92 -14.94
C GLY A 180 20.84 0.65 -13.65
N GLU A 181 20.89 1.61 -12.73
CA GLU A 181 21.59 1.49 -11.44
C GLU A 181 20.90 0.45 -10.55
N ASP A 182 21.67 -0.29 -9.74
CA ASP A 182 21.14 -1.29 -8.82
C ASP A 182 20.22 -0.66 -7.77
N ILE A 183 18.95 -1.07 -7.76
CA ILE A 183 17.97 -0.66 -6.75
C ILE A 183 18.09 -1.59 -5.54
N PRO A 184 18.18 -1.06 -4.31
CA PRO A 184 18.30 -1.89 -3.12
C PRO A 184 17.10 -2.85 -2.97
N LYS A 185 17.39 -4.11 -2.65
CA LYS A 185 16.36 -5.16 -2.46
C LYS A 185 15.36 -4.84 -1.35
N TRP A 186 15.82 -4.11 -0.33
CA TRP A 186 14.94 -3.65 0.74
C TRP A 186 13.92 -2.63 0.23
N PHE A 187 14.13 -1.97 -0.91
CA PHE A 187 13.15 -1.04 -1.47
C PHE A 187 12.19 -1.74 -2.43
N ALA A 188 12.73 -2.51 -3.36
CA ALA A 188 11.96 -3.28 -4.34
C ALA A 188 12.68 -4.58 -4.69
N PHE A 189 11.92 -5.67 -4.83
CA PHE A 189 12.45 -6.94 -5.34
C PHE A 189 13.05 -6.77 -6.73
N LYS A 190 14.15 -7.49 -7.01
CA LYS A 190 14.84 -7.41 -8.30
C LYS A 190 13.92 -7.80 -9.46
N SER A 191 13.04 -8.78 -9.23
CA SER A 191 12.04 -9.26 -10.19
C SER A 191 11.01 -8.17 -10.52
N VAL A 192 10.52 -7.43 -9.53
CA VAL A 192 9.65 -6.25 -9.73
C VAL A 192 10.38 -5.13 -10.49
N VAL A 193 11.63 -4.84 -10.12
CA VAL A 193 12.45 -3.82 -10.79
C VAL A 193 12.66 -4.15 -12.27
N ALA A 194 12.84 -5.43 -12.63
CA ALA A 194 12.97 -5.86 -14.01
C ALA A 194 11.72 -5.51 -14.84
N VAL A 195 10.52 -5.82 -14.32
CA VAL A 195 9.25 -5.44 -14.97
C VAL A 195 9.17 -3.93 -15.16
N LEU A 196 9.53 -3.14 -14.15
CA LEU A 196 9.47 -1.68 -14.25
C LEU A 196 10.44 -1.12 -15.29
N ARG A 197 11.61 -1.74 -15.49
CA ARG A 197 12.58 -1.34 -16.52
C ARG A 197 12.12 -1.68 -17.94
N GLU A 198 11.45 -2.81 -18.11
CA GLU A 198 10.93 -3.25 -19.41
C GLU A 198 9.76 -2.39 -19.92
N ASN A 199 9.15 -1.57 -19.05
CA ASN A 199 7.95 -0.80 -19.36
C ASN A 199 8.15 0.71 -19.08
N GLN A 200 9.38 1.22 -19.24
CA GLN A 200 9.69 2.65 -19.17
C GLN A 200 9.34 3.42 -20.44
#